data_AF-A0A1W6ZC81-F1
#
_entry.id   AF-A0A1W6ZC81-F1
#
_cell.length_a   1.000
_cell.length_b   1.000
_cell.length_c   1.000
_cell.angle_alpha   90.00
_cell.angle_beta   90.00
_cell.angle_gamma   90.00
#
_symmetry.space_group_name_H-M   'P 1'
#
loop_
_entity.id
_entity.type
_entity.pdbx_description
1 polymer ?
#
loop_
_entity_poly.entity_id
_entity_poly.type
_entity_poly.pdbx_seq_one_letter_code
_entity_poly.pdbx_strand_id
1 'polypeptide(L)'
;MPASEITQIDFCTMDDEIHHGDEDFYIVHGKARFWIMGPFVAGAGRAIDDLVRTHPDIPRRDMAVENMPWKLRSPGALGLRLFPVAGLGEFLPDYLPRMRTKEQ
;
A
#
# COMPACT_ATOMS: atom_id res chain seq x y z
N MET A 1 5.96 -7.34 10.94
CA MET A 1 5.09 -6.79 12.00
C MET A 1 4.15 -7.88 12.50
N PRO A 2 4.02 -8.10 13.82
CA PRO A 2 3.03 -9.00 14.38
C PRO A 2 1.59 -8.53 14.08
N ALA A 3 0.66 -9.46 13.86
CA ALA A 3 -0.73 -9.10 13.54
C ALA A 3 -1.41 -8.27 14.64
N SER A 4 -1.07 -8.51 15.91
CA SER A 4 -1.58 -7.75 17.07
C SER A 4 -1.16 -6.28 17.11
N GLU A 5 -0.18 -5.89 16.31
CA GLU A 5 0.27 -4.49 16.19
C GLU A 5 -0.39 -3.75 15.03
N ILE A 6 -1.08 -4.49 14.15
CA ILE A 6 -1.76 -3.94 12.98
C ILE A 6 -3.03 -3.24 13.43
N THR A 7 -3.19 -2.00 13.01
CA THR A 7 -4.35 -1.17 13.36
C THR A 7 -5.35 -1.05 12.22
N GLN A 8 -4.90 -1.19 10.97
CA GLN A 8 -5.73 -1.19 9.76
C GLN A 8 -4.94 -1.66 8.54
N ILE A 9 -5.65 -2.07 7.50
CA ILE A 9 -5.10 -2.39 6.17
C ILE A 9 -5.82 -1.53 5.13
N ASP A 10 -5.07 -0.79 4.33
CA ASP A 10 -5.60 -0.05 3.19
C ASP A 10 -5.31 -0.82 1.90
N PHE A 11 -6.35 -1.00 1.09
CA PHE A 11 -6.33 -1.56 -0.25
C PHE A 11 -6.27 -0.39 -1.22
N CYS A 12 -5.14 -0.21 -1.88
CA CYS A 12 -4.79 1.03 -2.54
C CYS A 12 -4.71 0.87 -4.05
N THR A 13 -5.25 1.84 -4.78
CA THR A 13 -4.89 2.10 -6.18
C THR A 13 -4.42 3.54 -6.31
N MET A 14 -3.72 3.86 -7.40
CA MET A 14 -3.46 5.25 -7.74
C MET A 14 -4.76 5.95 -8.19
N ASP A 15 -4.87 7.26 -7.93
CA ASP A 15 -6.06 8.06 -8.30
C ASP A 15 -6.08 8.49 -9.78
N ASP A 16 -4.92 8.55 -10.44
CA ASP A 16 -4.79 8.90 -11.86
C ASP A 16 -4.77 7.65 -12.74
N GLU A 17 -5.89 7.36 -13.40
CA GLU A 17 -6.10 6.24 -14.33
C GLU A 17 -5.31 6.39 -15.66
N ILE A 18 -4.89 7.60 -16.04
CA ILE A 18 -4.27 7.85 -17.36
C ILE A 18 -2.79 7.46 -17.38
N HIS A 19 -2.12 7.52 -16.23
CA HIS A 19 -0.69 7.24 -16.11
C HIS A 19 -0.38 5.89 -15.44
N HIS A 20 -1.37 5.18 -14.90
CA HIS A 20 -1.17 3.97 -14.10
C HIS A 20 -2.18 2.89 -14.46
N GLY A 21 -1.67 1.71 -14.84
CA GLY A 21 -2.49 0.51 -14.95
C GLY A 21 -3.13 0.16 -13.60
N ASP A 22 -4.16 -0.68 -13.66
CA ASP A 22 -4.97 -1.24 -12.57
C ASP A 22 -4.15 -2.00 -11.50
N GLU A 23 -3.14 -1.36 -10.92
CA GLU A 23 -2.15 -2.00 -10.06
C GLU A 23 -2.49 -1.73 -8.59
N ASP A 24 -3.15 -2.70 -7.98
CA ASP A 24 -3.43 -2.74 -6.56
C ASP A 24 -2.15 -2.89 -5.75
N PHE A 25 -2.07 -2.15 -4.65
CA PHE A 25 -1.05 -2.32 -3.62
C PHE A 25 -1.66 -2.19 -2.24
N TYR A 26 -0.88 -2.53 -1.21
CA TYR A 26 -1.38 -2.58 0.15
C TYR A 26 -0.54 -1.73 1.08
N ILE A 27 -1.21 -0.99 1.97
CA ILE A 27 -0.57 -0.32 3.09
C ILE A 27 -1.08 -0.94 4.38
N VAL A 28 -0.19 -1.58 5.14
CA VAL A 28 -0.51 -2.15 6.45
C VAL A 28 -0.02 -1.20 7.52
N HIS A 29 -0.95 -0.67 8.30
CA HIS A 29 -0.65 0.30 9.36
C HIS A 29 -0.43 -0.41 10.68
N GLY A 30 0.64 -0.04 11.38
CA GLY A 30 0.83 -0.36 12.78
C GLY A 30 0.86 0.90 13.64
N LYS A 31 1.02 0.74 14.95
CA LYS A 31 0.99 1.85 15.92
C LYS A 31 2.08 2.92 15.68
N ALA A 32 3.25 2.51 15.23
CA ALA A 32 4.41 3.39 15.10
C ALA A 32 4.98 3.49 13.69
N ARG A 33 4.57 2.59 12.78
CA ARG A 33 5.17 2.38 11.45
C ARG A 33 4.11 1.81 10.51
N PHE A 34 4.32 1.95 9.22
CA PHE A 34 3.51 1.30 8.19
C PHE A 34 4.39 0.51 7.22
N TRP A 35 3.79 -0.48 6.58
CA TRP A 35 4.42 -1.29 5.55
C TRP A 35 3.70 -1.06 4.23
N ILE A 36 4.44 -0.82 3.16
CA ILE A 36 3.90 -0.78 1.80
C ILE A 36 4.30 -2.07 1.08
N MET A 37 3.35 -2.66 0.36
CA MET A 37 3.56 -3.86 -0.45
C MET A 37 3.00 -3.59 -1.84
N GLY A 38 3.90 -3.25 -2.75
CA GLY A 38 3.60 -2.96 -4.14
C GLY A 38 3.10 -4.17 -4.94
N PRO A 39 2.50 -3.92 -6.11
CA PRO A 39 1.83 -4.92 -6.95
C PRO A 39 2.77 -6.04 -7.44
N PHE A 40 4.04 -5.71 -7.64
CA PHE A 40 5.05 -6.64 -8.17
C PHE A 40 5.74 -7.50 -7.11
N VAL A 41 5.37 -7.34 -5.84
CA VAL A 41 5.92 -8.16 -4.75
C VAL A 41 5.29 -9.54 -4.81
N ALA A 42 6.06 -10.54 -5.24
CA ALA A 42 5.58 -11.92 -5.34
C ALA A 42 4.99 -12.39 -4.00
N GLY A 43 3.71 -12.78 -4.03
CA GLY A 43 2.99 -13.28 -2.85
C GLY A 43 2.37 -12.22 -1.94
N ALA A 44 2.47 -10.91 -2.26
CA ALA A 44 1.89 -9.85 -1.44
C ALA A 44 0.36 -9.98 -1.30
N GLY A 45 -0.37 -10.15 -2.42
CA GLY A 45 -1.82 -10.34 -2.38
C GLY A 45 -2.23 -11.54 -1.53
N ARG A 46 -1.60 -12.70 -1.74
CA ARG A 46 -1.85 -13.90 -0.94
C ARG A 46 -1.57 -13.70 0.56
N ALA A 47 -0.48 -12.99 0.90
CA ALA A 47 -0.14 -12.71 2.29
C ALA A 47 -1.19 -11.80 2.96
N ILE A 48 -1.70 -10.81 2.23
CA ILE A 48 -2.81 -9.96 2.69
C ILE A 48 -4.10 -10.75 2.84
N ASP A 49 -4.45 -11.59 1.86
CA ASP A 49 -5.64 -12.44 1.93
C ASP A 49 -5.59 -13.39 3.13
N ASP A 50 -4.44 -14.03 3.35
CA ASP A 50 -4.22 -14.93 4.49
C ASP A 50 -4.30 -14.16 5.82
N LEU A 51 -3.75 -12.93 5.87
CA LEU A 51 -3.82 -12.05 7.04
C LEU A 51 -5.27 -11.66 7.37
N VAL A 52 -6.01 -11.17 6.37
CA VAL A 52 -7.42 -10.77 6.52
C VAL A 52 -8.30 -11.95 6.90
N ARG A 53 -8.05 -13.13 6.33
CA ARG A 53 -8.78 -14.36 6.68
C ARG A 53 -8.54 -14.77 8.14
N THR A 54 -7.31 -14.60 8.63
CA THR A 54 -6.92 -15.03 9.98
C THR A 54 -7.30 -14.00 11.05
N HIS A 55 -7.34 -12.72 10.68
CA HIS A 55 -7.64 -11.58 11.56
C HIS A 55 -8.74 -10.69 10.97
N PRO A 56 -9.99 -11.18 10.93
CA PRO A 56 -11.10 -10.48 10.28
C PRO A 56 -11.54 -9.20 11.02
N ASP A 57 -11.08 -9.02 12.27
CA ASP A 57 -11.30 -7.86 13.11
C ASP A 57 -10.45 -6.64 12.73
N ILE A 58 -9.39 -6.83 11.94
CA ILE A 58 -8.56 -5.73 11.44
C ILE A 58 -9.40 -4.88 10.48
N PRO A 59 -9.53 -3.56 10.72
CA PRO A 59 -10.22 -2.65 9.81
C PRO A 59 -9.59 -2.63 8.42
N ARG A 60 -10.45 -2.58 7.40
CA ARG A 60 -10.07 -2.57 5.98
C ARG A 60 -10.70 -1.37 5.28
N ARG A 61 -9.95 -0.71 4.41
CA ARG A 61 -10.43 0.46 3.65
C ARG A 61 -9.94 0.41 2.22
N ASP A 62 -10.80 0.76 1.29
CA ASP A 62 -10.44 0.99 -0.10
C ASP A 62 -10.02 2.46 -0.26
N MET A 63 -8.79 2.68 -0.72
CA MET A 63 -8.16 3.99 -0.78
C MET A 63 -7.69 4.28 -2.21
N ALA A 64 -7.92 5.51 -2.66
CA ALA A 64 -7.27 6.07 -3.84
C ALA A 64 -6.09 6.94 -3.41
N VAL A 65 -4.92 6.70 -3.98
CA VAL A 65 -3.66 7.35 -3.63
C VAL A 65 -3.35 8.44 -4.66
N GLU A 66 -3.39 9.69 -4.20
CA GLU A 66 -3.25 10.86 -5.06
C GLU A 66 -1.82 10.99 -5.61
N ASN A 67 -0.82 10.68 -4.78
CA ASN A 67 0.58 10.75 -5.16
C ASN A 67 1.43 9.80 -4.30
N MET A 68 2.30 9.03 -4.95
CA MET A 68 3.27 8.17 -4.29
C MET A 68 4.60 8.93 -4.07
N PRO A 69 5.01 9.23 -2.83
CA PRO A 69 6.31 9.83 -2.55
C PRO A 69 7.45 8.98 -3.12
N TRP A 70 8.48 9.62 -3.71
CA TRP A 70 9.58 8.92 -4.39
C TRP A 70 10.29 7.86 -3.53
N LYS A 71 10.39 8.11 -2.22
CA LYS A 71 10.99 7.19 -1.23
C LYS A 71 10.18 5.92 -0.98
N LEU A 72 8.89 5.92 -1.32
CA LEU A 72 8.00 4.76 -1.20
C LEU A 72 7.92 3.96 -2.51
N ARG A 73 8.57 4.44 -3.58
CA ARG A 73 8.49 3.82 -4.91
C ARG A 73 9.45 2.64 -5.02
N SER A 74 9.13 1.71 -5.92
CA SER A 74 9.99 0.58 -6.23
C SER A 74 11.37 1.02 -6.74
N PRO A 75 12.48 0.53 -6.16
CA PRO A 75 13.83 0.87 -6.60
C PRO A 75 14.16 0.17 -7.92
N GLY A 76 13.98 0.88 -9.03
CA GLY A 76 14.40 0.43 -10.37
C GLY A 76 14.63 1.63 -11.29
N ALA A 77 15.53 1.49 -12.28
CA ALA A 77 15.88 2.58 -13.20
C ALA A 77 14.66 3.13 -13.98
N LEU A 78 13.63 2.30 -14.20
CA LEU A 78 12.33 2.66 -14.80
C LEU A 78 11.28 3.08 -13.74
N GLY A 79 11.27 2.46 -12.56
CA GLY A 79 10.34 2.75 -11.45
C GLY A 79 10.60 4.07 -10.72
N LEU A 80 11.82 4.61 -10.80
CA LEU A 80 12.14 5.94 -10.27
C LEU A 80 11.88 7.08 -11.27
N ARG A 81 11.74 6.80 -12.57
CA ARG A 81 11.80 7.83 -13.63
C ARG A 81 10.51 8.04 -14.43
N LEU A 82 9.58 7.10 -14.49
CA LEU A 82 8.41 7.23 -15.36
C LEU A 82 7.05 6.98 -14.68
N PHE A 83 6.97 6.14 -13.65
CA PHE A 83 5.69 5.76 -13.04
C PHE A 83 5.76 5.71 -11.49
N PRO A 84 4.85 6.35 -10.72
CA PRO A 84 4.71 6.21 -9.26
C PRO A 84 4.26 4.81 -8.77
N VAL A 85 5.02 3.77 -9.08
CA VAL A 85 4.76 2.40 -8.62
C VAL A 85 5.17 2.23 -7.15
N ALA A 86 4.25 1.73 -6.31
CA ALA A 86 4.52 1.37 -4.92
C ALA A 86 5.64 0.32 -4.81
N GLY A 87 6.59 0.55 -3.91
CA GLY A 87 7.69 -0.37 -3.62
C GLY A 87 7.36 -1.40 -2.53
N LEU A 88 8.40 -1.91 -1.87
CA LEU A 88 8.30 -2.74 -0.68
C LEU A 88 9.15 -2.13 0.42
N GLY A 89 8.57 -1.92 1.60
CA GLY A 89 9.35 -1.45 2.74
C GLY A 89 8.54 -1.04 3.95
N GLU A 90 9.27 -0.70 5.00
CA GLU A 90 8.76 -0.22 6.28
C GLU A 90 9.11 1.25 6.47
N PHE A 91 8.13 2.05 6.88
CA PHE A 91 8.25 3.51 6.93
C PHE A 91 7.59 4.10 8.18
N LEU A 92 7.98 5.33 8.52
CA LEU A 92 7.36 6.12 9.58
C LEU A 92 6.03 6.73 9.11
N PRO A 93 5.03 6.91 9.98
CA PRO A 93 3.72 7.47 9.65
C PRO A 93 3.78 8.81 8.90
N ASP A 94 4.78 9.65 9.22
CA ASP A 94 5.02 10.94 8.56
C ASP A 94 5.28 10.83 7.04
N TYR A 95 5.55 9.62 6.56
CA TYR A 95 5.78 9.34 5.15
C TYR A 95 4.56 8.80 4.42
N LEU A 96 3.43 8.63 5.09
CA LEU A 96 2.20 8.15 4.46
C LEU A 96 1.84 9.02 3.24
N PRO A 97 1.46 8.39 2.12
CA PRO A 97 1.03 9.13 0.95
C PRO A 97 -0.29 9.86 1.23
N ARG A 98 -0.60 10.88 0.42
CA ARG A 98 -1.94 11.48 0.44
C ARG A 98 -2.92 10.53 -0.23
N MET A 99 -4.03 10.27 0.46
CA MET A 99 -5.02 9.29 0.05
C MET A 99 -6.41 9.77 0.42
N ARG A 100 -7.40 9.32 -0.35
CA ARG A 100 -8.82 9.49 -0.07
C ARG A 100 -9.52 8.15 -0.06
N THR A 101 -10.54 8.00 0.77
CA THR A 101 -11.41 6.82 0.73
C THR A 101 -12.10 6.78 -0.63
N LYS A 102 -12.15 5.60 -1.27
CA LYS A 102 -12.99 5.42 -2.45
C LYS A 102 -14.45 5.48 -2.00
N GLU A 103 -15.21 6.45 -2.49
CA GLU A 103 -16.67 6.44 -2.38
C GLU A 103 -17.17 5.30 -3.30
N GLN A 104 -17.95 4.38 -2.73
CA GLN A 104 -18.53 3.24 -3.46
C GLN A 104 -19.67 3.67 -4.38
#